data_AF-A0A942BE22-F1
#
_entry.id   AF-A0A942BE22-F1
#
_cell.length_a   1.000
_cell.length_b   1.000
_cell.length_c   1.000
_cell.angle_alpha   90.00
_cell.angle_beta   90.00
_cell.angle_gamma   90.00
#
_symmetry.space_group_name_H-M   'P 1'
#
loop_
_entity.id
_entity.type
_entity.pdbx_description
1 polymer ?
#
loop_
_entity_poly.entity_id
_entity_poly.type
_entity_poly.pdbx_seq_one_letter_code
_entity_poly.pdbx_strand_id
1 'polypeptide(L)'
;MLTNRAHLRYLVAAVIFWLAALAGAEEIWLGLFLGKDKLGYSYYNTTFRPGGSVPLKRVSKTVLQGKMLGQELSVLMDSETTFGDAGALAKQTFHMSSGGREMDVTAVFTAQTVEVETFESGTKKKKSLPIPPGQVVKDDPTADLIEGASTSSVCYVFDPQTISLVKTTITRKPDESIETAAGKVTAKVVMVDDPRAPTKMFLTTKGDLIKAEAPFGLEMRPVTKAEALDSTGDKADIADASTIPIDGDLEGWESAKRLVFSFDGPQ
;
A
#
# COMPACT_ATOMS: atom_id res chain seq x y z
N MET A 1 9.60 5.32 -26.41
CA MET A 1 8.35 5.14 -25.62
C MET A 1 8.16 3.74 -25.03
N LEU A 2 9.18 2.87 -24.99
CA LEU A 2 9.05 1.48 -24.48
C LEU A 2 9.56 1.27 -23.04
N THR A 3 10.25 2.25 -22.44
CA THR A 3 10.80 2.17 -21.07
C THR A 3 9.79 2.45 -19.96
N ASN A 4 8.64 3.08 -20.26
CA ASN A 4 7.64 3.42 -19.22
C ASN A 4 6.72 2.26 -18.80
N ARG A 5 6.68 1.15 -19.56
CA ARG A 5 5.77 0.02 -19.26
C ARG A 5 6.24 -0.83 -18.06
N ALA A 6 7.53 -0.83 -17.76
CA ALA A 6 8.06 -1.55 -16.61
C ALA A 6 7.70 -0.82 -15.31
N HIS A 7 7.93 0.50 -15.24
CA HIS A 7 7.71 1.29 -14.03
C HIS A 7 6.25 1.32 -13.58
N LEU A 8 5.28 1.38 -14.51
CA LEU A 8 3.85 1.41 -14.14
C LEU A 8 3.35 0.09 -13.51
N ARG A 9 3.92 -1.06 -13.91
CA ARG A 9 3.59 -2.37 -13.31
C ARG A 9 4.11 -2.50 -11.88
N TYR A 10 5.27 -1.93 -11.60
CA TYR A 10 5.81 -1.86 -10.23
C TYR A 10 5.03 -0.85 -9.36
N LEU A 11 4.49 0.22 -9.96
CA LEU A 11 3.78 1.27 -9.22
C LEU A 11 2.40 0.84 -8.70
N VAL A 12 1.65 0.00 -9.43
CA VAL A 12 0.35 -0.52 -8.95
C VAL A 12 0.53 -1.58 -7.85
N ALA A 13 1.65 -2.30 -7.85
CA ALA A 13 1.92 -3.37 -6.89
C ALA A 13 2.59 -2.87 -5.59
N ALA A 14 3.17 -1.67 -5.57
CA ALA A 14 3.81 -1.08 -4.39
C ALA A 14 2.83 -0.44 -3.38
N VAL A 15 1.52 -0.46 -3.68
CA VAL A 15 0.54 0.42 -3.04
C VAL A 15 0.11 0.00 -1.63
N ILE A 16 0.34 -1.23 -1.18
CA ILE A 16 -0.45 -1.75 -0.04
C ILE A 16 0.37 -2.66 0.86
N PHE A 17 0.98 -2.10 1.92
CA PHE A 17 1.56 -2.91 2.99
C PHE A 17 1.57 -2.29 4.41
N TRP A 18 0.74 -1.28 4.71
CA TRP A 18 0.94 -0.43 5.90
C TRP A 18 -0.25 -0.25 6.85
N LEU A 19 -1.22 -1.16 6.85
CA LEU A 19 -2.56 -0.87 7.40
C LEU A 19 -2.97 -1.76 8.59
N ALA A 20 -2.02 -2.15 9.44
CA ALA A 20 -2.25 -3.17 10.46
C ALA A 20 -2.36 -2.64 11.91
N ALA A 21 -2.36 -1.32 12.12
CA ALA A 21 -2.45 -0.72 13.45
C ALA A 21 -3.90 -0.57 14.00
N LEU A 22 -4.79 -1.55 13.74
CA LEU A 22 -6.13 -1.58 14.35
C LEU A 22 -6.16 -2.60 15.48
N ALA A 23 -6.56 -2.14 16.68
CA ALA A 23 -6.38 -2.84 17.94
C ALA A 23 -7.36 -4.01 18.12
N GLY A 24 -6.80 -5.21 18.31
CA GLY A 24 -7.52 -6.46 18.56
C GLY A 24 -6.97 -7.58 17.67
N ALA A 25 -7.06 -8.84 18.09
CA ALA A 25 -6.74 -9.99 17.23
C ALA A 25 -7.82 -10.17 16.14
N GLU A 26 -8.06 -9.12 15.37
CA GLU A 26 -9.16 -9.00 14.41
C GLU A 26 -8.62 -9.11 12.98
N GLU A 27 -9.32 -9.95 12.23
CA GLU A 27 -9.17 -10.08 10.79
C GLU A 27 -9.78 -8.84 10.14
N ILE A 28 -8.94 -8.08 9.42
CA ILE A 28 -9.33 -6.84 8.74
C ILE A 28 -9.41 -7.11 7.26
N TRP A 29 -10.53 -6.74 6.65
CA TRP A 29 -10.75 -6.78 5.22
C TRP A 29 -10.90 -5.36 4.68
N LEU A 30 -10.08 -5.01 3.70
CA LEU A 30 -10.14 -3.75 3.00
C LEU A 30 -10.52 -4.01 1.55
N GLY A 31 -11.53 -3.32 1.04
CA GLY A 31 -11.81 -3.30 -0.39
C GLY A 31 -10.88 -2.30 -1.07
N LEU A 32 -10.41 -2.64 -2.27
CA LEU A 32 -9.61 -1.76 -3.12
C LEU A 32 -10.52 -1.23 -4.22
N PHE A 33 -10.64 0.09 -4.32
CA PHE A 33 -11.56 0.77 -5.23
C PHE A 33 -10.82 1.77 -6.10
N LEU A 34 -11.34 1.98 -7.30
CA LEU A 34 -10.97 3.08 -8.19
C LEU A 34 -12.27 3.76 -8.62
N GLY A 35 -12.52 4.93 -8.07
CA GLY A 35 -13.84 5.55 -8.14
C GLY A 35 -14.91 4.66 -7.50
N LYS A 36 -15.93 4.26 -8.28
CA LYS A 36 -17.01 3.38 -7.81
C LYS A 36 -16.71 1.89 -8.00
N ASP A 37 -15.69 1.56 -8.78
CA ASP A 37 -15.43 0.19 -9.19
C ASP A 37 -14.46 -0.49 -8.24
N LYS A 38 -14.78 -1.72 -7.84
CA LYS A 38 -13.92 -2.52 -6.96
C LYS A 38 -12.86 -3.24 -7.80
N LEU A 39 -11.60 -2.93 -7.52
CA LEU A 39 -10.44 -3.55 -8.14
C LEU A 39 -9.96 -4.78 -7.38
N GLY A 40 -10.36 -4.98 -6.12
CA GLY A 40 -9.87 -6.12 -5.36
C GLY A 40 -10.04 -5.95 -3.86
N TYR A 41 -9.16 -6.61 -3.10
CA TYR A 41 -9.17 -6.53 -1.64
C TYR A 41 -7.78 -6.75 -1.06
N SER A 42 -7.62 -6.30 0.18
CA SER A 42 -6.53 -6.68 1.07
C SER A 42 -7.09 -7.27 2.37
N TYR A 43 -6.41 -8.27 2.88
CA TYR A 43 -6.68 -8.96 4.13
C TYR A 43 -5.48 -8.80 5.04
N TYR A 44 -5.72 -8.57 6.32
CA TYR A 44 -4.70 -8.53 7.36
C TYR A 44 -5.16 -9.30 8.58
N ASN A 45 -4.22 -10.00 9.20
CA ASN A 45 -4.44 -10.63 10.49
C ASN A 45 -3.15 -10.58 11.31
N THR A 46 -3.26 -10.05 12.52
CA THR A 46 -2.15 -9.99 13.46
C THR A 46 -2.44 -10.93 14.63
N THR A 47 -1.55 -11.90 14.82
CA THR A 47 -1.51 -12.74 16.01
C THR A 47 -0.59 -12.12 17.05
N PHE A 48 -1.08 -11.90 18.26
CA PHE A 48 -0.32 -11.32 19.37
C PHE A 48 0.21 -12.40 20.32
N ARG A 49 1.31 -12.10 21.02
CA ARG A 49 1.80 -12.94 22.13
C ARG A 49 0.83 -12.91 23.32
N PRO A 50 0.85 -13.93 24.21
CA PRO A 50 0.14 -13.85 25.50
C PRO A 50 0.51 -12.56 26.24
N GLY A 51 -0.49 -11.78 26.68
CA GLY A 51 -0.30 -10.43 27.23
C GLY A 51 -0.60 -9.28 26.25
N GLY A 52 -0.80 -9.58 24.95
CA GLY A 52 -1.56 -8.75 24.01
C GLY A 52 -0.86 -7.54 23.38
N SER A 53 0.29 -7.10 23.89
CA SER A 53 0.93 -5.86 23.41
C SER A 53 1.95 -6.04 22.30
N VAL A 54 2.51 -7.25 22.12
CA VAL A 54 3.57 -7.50 21.15
C VAL A 54 3.07 -8.43 20.05
N PRO A 55 3.12 -8.01 18.76
CA PRO A 55 2.74 -8.89 17.66
C PRO A 55 3.71 -10.07 17.61
N LEU A 56 3.21 -11.28 17.42
CA LEU A 56 3.99 -12.49 17.17
C LEU A 56 4.19 -12.69 15.67
N LYS A 57 3.10 -12.55 14.92
CA LYS A 57 3.02 -12.83 13.50
C LYS A 57 1.95 -11.95 12.88
N ARG A 58 2.20 -11.47 11.67
CA ARG A 58 1.25 -10.79 10.82
C ARG A 58 1.17 -11.50 9.48
N VAL A 59 -0.03 -11.74 9.01
CA VAL A 59 -0.29 -12.28 7.68
C VAL A 59 -1.08 -11.22 6.92
N SER A 60 -0.72 -11.03 5.66
CA SER A 60 -1.46 -10.18 4.74
C SER A 60 -1.63 -10.86 3.40
N LYS A 61 -2.77 -10.62 2.75
CA LYS A 61 -3.01 -11.00 1.37
C LYS A 61 -3.60 -9.82 0.63
N THR A 62 -3.10 -9.52 -0.55
CA THR A 62 -3.67 -8.51 -1.44
C THR A 62 -3.97 -9.17 -2.78
N VAL A 63 -5.20 -8.99 -3.24
CA VAL A 63 -5.67 -9.44 -4.55
C VAL A 63 -6.12 -8.22 -5.31
N LEU A 64 -5.53 -7.98 -6.47
CA LEU A 64 -5.92 -6.92 -7.38
C LEU A 64 -6.26 -7.53 -8.75
N GLN A 65 -7.45 -7.22 -9.23
CA GLN A 65 -8.02 -7.69 -10.48
C GLN A 65 -8.65 -6.50 -11.20
N GLY A 66 -8.14 -6.19 -12.39
CA GLY A 66 -8.59 -5.07 -13.17
C GLY A 66 -8.33 -5.29 -14.66
N LYS A 67 -8.42 -4.21 -15.43
CA LYS A 67 -7.85 -4.13 -16.76
C LYS A 67 -6.86 -2.98 -16.82
N MET A 68 -5.95 -3.05 -17.78
CA MET A 68 -5.04 -1.98 -18.10
C MET A 68 -4.85 -1.95 -19.61
N LEU A 69 -5.36 -0.90 -20.26
CA LEU A 69 -5.32 -0.74 -21.72
C LEU A 69 -5.98 -1.93 -22.44
N GLY A 70 -7.14 -2.36 -21.93
CA GLY A 70 -7.93 -3.49 -22.42
C GLY A 70 -7.39 -4.87 -22.04
N GLN A 71 -6.22 -4.97 -21.42
CA GLN A 71 -5.63 -6.25 -21.01
C GLN A 71 -5.98 -6.57 -19.56
N GLU A 72 -6.32 -7.83 -19.28
CA GLU A 72 -6.55 -8.26 -17.91
C GLU A 72 -5.30 -8.08 -17.05
N LEU A 73 -5.48 -7.46 -15.89
CA LEU A 73 -4.49 -7.34 -14.84
C LEU A 73 -4.92 -8.22 -13.67
N SER A 74 -4.03 -9.12 -13.25
CA SER A 74 -4.18 -9.92 -12.04
C SER A 74 -2.88 -9.88 -11.26
N VAL A 75 -2.98 -9.48 -10.00
CA VAL A 75 -1.87 -9.43 -9.05
C VAL A 75 -2.34 -10.10 -7.76
N LEU A 76 -1.61 -11.11 -7.32
CA LEU A 76 -1.74 -11.72 -6.01
C LEU A 76 -0.46 -11.43 -5.24
N MET A 77 -0.60 -10.95 -4.01
CA MET A 77 0.51 -10.77 -3.08
C MET A 77 0.14 -11.43 -1.75
N ASP A 78 1.01 -12.28 -1.26
CA ASP A 78 0.92 -12.93 0.04
C ASP A 78 2.16 -12.56 0.83
N SER A 79 1.99 -12.25 2.11
CA SER A 79 3.13 -12.00 2.97
C SER A 79 2.86 -12.36 4.41
N GLU A 80 3.93 -12.79 5.06
CA GLU A 80 3.96 -13.16 6.46
C GLU A 80 5.18 -12.51 7.09
N THR A 81 4.93 -11.73 8.13
CA THR A 81 5.95 -11.10 8.95
C THR A 81 5.93 -11.74 10.33
N THR A 82 7.08 -12.19 10.81
CA THR A 82 7.26 -12.61 12.21
C THR A 82 8.12 -11.61 12.95
N PHE A 83 7.80 -11.45 14.23
CA PHE A 83 8.41 -10.46 15.09
C PHE A 83 9.18 -11.17 16.21
N GLY A 84 10.40 -10.70 16.46
CA GLY A 84 11.22 -11.10 17.59
C GLY A 84 10.68 -10.54 18.91
N ASP A 85 11.51 -10.64 19.94
CA ASP A 85 11.18 -10.09 21.25
C ASP A 85 11.07 -8.55 21.18
N ALA A 86 10.23 -7.97 22.03
CA ALA A 86 9.88 -6.55 22.04
C ALA A 86 9.28 -6.00 20.72
N GLY A 87 8.86 -6.87 19.79
CA GLY A 87 8.16 -6.47 18.56
C GLY A 87 9.07 -6.05 17.41
N ALA A 88 10.38 -6.31 17.51
CA ALA A 88 11.30 -6.07 16.40
C ALA A 88 11.00 -7.01 15.23
N LEU A 89 11.15 -6.53 13.99
CA LEU A 89 11.10 -7.38 12.80
C LEU A 89 12.15 -8.49 12.89
N ALA A 90 11.74 -9.75 12.68
CA ALA A 90 12.65 -10.89 12.68
C ALA A 90 12.76 -11.53 11.29
N LYS A 91 11.62 -11.80 10.65
CA LYS A 91 11.57 -12.39 9.32
C LYS A 91 10.35 -11.92 8.56
N GLN A 92 10.49 -11.76 7.25
CA GLN A 92 9.37 -11.55 6.34
C GLN A 92 9.50 -12.53 5.17
N THR A 93 8.41 -13.20 4.84
CA THR A 93 8.27 -13.94 3.58
C THR A 93 7.22 -13.26 2.73
N PHE A 94 7.52 -13.05 1.47
CA PHE A 94 6.64 -12.39 0.51
C PHE A 94 6.59 -13.23 -0.76
N HIS A 95 5.38 -13.45 -1.27
CA HIS A 95 5.11 -14.09 -2.54
C HIS A 95 4.29 -13.13 -3.40
N MET A 96 4.65 -13.00 -4.67
CA MET A 96 3.87 -12.24 -5.64
C MET A 96 3.71 -13.04 -6.93
N SER A 97 2.47 -13.07 -7.44
CA SER A 97 2.14 -13.61 -8.74
C SER A 97 1.45 -12.55 -9.59
N SER A 98 1.95 -12.32 -10.81
CA SER A 98 1.33 -11.42 -11.77
C SER A 98 1.67 -11.80 -13.21
N GLY A 99 0.64 -11.95 -14.05
CA GLY A 99 0.80 -12.22 -15.48
C GLY A 99 1.64 -13.47 -15.78
N GLY A 100 1.52 -14.52 -14.96
CA GLY A 100 2.28 -15.77 -15.09
C GLY A 100 3.72 -15.70 -14.59
N ARG A 101 4.13 -14.61 -13.94
CA ARG A 101 5.43 -14.48 -13.26
C ARG A 101 5.22 -14.61 -11.76
N GLU A 102 6.13 -15.33 -11.13
CA GLU A 102 6.14 -15.53 -9.68
C GLU A 102 7.48 -15.07 -9.10
N MET A 103 7.42 -14.47 -7.92
CA MET A 103 8.58 -14.02 -7.16
C MET A 103 8.36 -14.34 -5.68
N ASP A 104 9.29 -15.08 -5.11
CA ASP A 104 9.36 -15.34 -3.68
C ASP A 104 10.53 -14.60 -3.07
N VAL A 105 10.31 -14.00 -1.90
CA VAL A 105 11.31 -13.26 -1.14
C VAL A 105 11.27 -13.73 0.30
N THR A 106 12.42 -14.04 0.86
CA THR A 106 12.60 -14.26 2.30
C THR A 106 13.63 -13.27 2.81
N ALA A 107 13.21 -12.37 3.69
CA ALA A 107 14.06 -11.41 4.38
C ALA A 107 14.22 -11.81 5.86
N VAL A 108 15.45 -11.82 6.36
CA VAL A 108 15.77 -12.02 7.78
C VAL A 108 16.41 -10.73 8.28
N PHE A 109 15.84 -10.18 9.35
CA PHE A 109 16.24 -8.90 9.90
C PHE A 109 17.17 -9.11 11.08
N THR A 110 18.29 -8.39 11.08
CA THR A 110 19.21 -8.27 12.20
C THR A 110 19.25 -6.83 12.67
N ALA A 111 20.10 -6.52 13.66
CA ALA A 111 20.28 -5.13 14.10
C ALA A 111 21.04 -4.26 13.09
N GLN A 112 21.76 -4.86 12.12
CA GLN A 112 22.63 -4.12 11.19
C GLN A 112 22.31 -4.37 9.72
N THR A 113 21.70 -5.50 9.39
CA THR A 113 21.43 -5.89 8.00
C THR A 113 20.07 -6.55 7.84
N VAL A 114 19.58 -6.53 6.60
CA VAL A 114 18.50 -7.39 6.13
C VAL A 114 19.10 -8.39 5.12
N GLU A 115 19.12 -9.67 5.50
CA GLU A 115 19.59 -10.75 4.64
C GLU A 115 18.42 -11.27 3.81
N VAL A 116 18.51 -11.14 2.49
CA VAL A 116 17.43 -11.45 1.56
C VAL A 116 17.82 -12.61 0.64
N GLU A 117 16.98 -13.64 0.60
CA GLU A 117 16.96 -14.66 -0.46
C GLU A 117 15.75 -14.40 -1.36
N THR A 118 15.96 -14.47 -2.68
CA THR A 118 14.88 -14.36 -3.66
C THR A 118 14.89 -15.56 -4.58
N PHE A 119 13.70 -15.96 -5.03
CA PHE A 119 13.51 -16.98 -6.05
C PHE A 119 12.59 -16.44 -7.12
N GLU A 120 13.11 -16.34 -8.34
CA GLU A 120 12.39 -15.85 -9.50
C GLU A 120 12.79 -16.69 -10.71
N SER A 121 11.81 -17.25 -11.43
CA SER A 121 12.04 -18.03 -12.66
C SER A 121 13.08 -19.16 -12.49
N GLY A 122 13.03 -19.89 -11.38
CA GLY A 122 13.95 -21.00 -11.11
C GLY A 122 15.33 -20.59 -10.57
N THR A 123 15.61 -19.30 -10.44
CA THR A 123 16.92 -18.80 -10.00
C THR A 123 16.84 -18.29 -8.57
N LYS A 124 17.71 -18.81 -7.70
CA LYS A 124 17.93 -18.27 -6.35
C LYS A 124 19.00 -17.19 -6.34
N LYS A 125 18.74 -16.05 -5.69
CA LYS A 125 19.72 -14.98 -5.46
C LYS A 125 19.75 -14.59 -3.99
N LYS A 126 20.91 -14.16 -3.50
CA LYS A 126 21.08 -13.62 -2.14
C LYS A 126 21.61 -12.20 -2.19
N LYS A 127 21.13 -11.34 -1.29
CA LYS A 127 21.56 -9.95 -1.14
C LYS A 127 21.50 -9.56 0.33
N SER A 128 22.51 -8.84 0.80
CA SER A 128 22.51 -8.22 2.13
C SER A 128 22.26 -6.72 1.97
N LEU A 129 21.34 -6.16 2.74
CA LEU A 129 21.03 -4.72 2.76
C LEU A 129 21.49 -4.13 4.10
N PRO A 130 22.41 -3.15 4.12
CA PRO A 130 22.78 -2.48 5.36
C PRO A 130 21.64 -1.60 5.88
N ILE A 131 21.32 -1.73 7.16
CA ILE A 131 20.42 -0.81 7.87
C ILE A 131 21.24 0.41 8.30
N PRO A 132 20.80 1.65 8.01
CA PRO A 132 21.56 2.83 8.43
C PRO A 132 21.73 2.88 9.97
N PRO A 133 22.90 3.29 10.48
CA PRO A 133 23.15 3.30 11.92
C PRO A 133 22.10 4.09 12.72
N GLY A 134 21.60 3.48 13.79
CA GLY A 134 20.59 4.09 14.67
C GLY A 134 19.18 4.15 14.09
N GLN A 135 18.95 3.56 12.91
CA GLN A 135 17.63 3.48 12.28
C GLN A 135 17.01 2.10 12.52
N VAL A 136 15.68 2.06 12.47
CA VAL A 136 14.90 0.83 12.64
C VAL A 136 14.07 0.61 11.38
N VAL A 137 14.02 -0.65 10.93
CA VAL A 137 13.09 -1.07 9.89
C VAL A 137 11.76 -1.42 10.55
N LYS A 138 10.66 -0.86 10.04
CA LYS A 138 9.30 -1.07 10.55
C LYS A 138 8.45 -1.79 9.52
N ASP A 139 7.56 -2.66 10.01
CA ASP A 139 6.56 -3.37 9.20
C ASP A 139 5.27 -2.57 9.02
N ASP A 140 4.95 -1.71 9.99
CA ASP A 140 3.88 -0.73 9.88
C ASP A 140 4.26 0.51 10.69
N PRO A 141 4.62 1.61 10.02
CA PRO A 141 5.10 2.78 10.72
C PRO A 141 3.93 3.65 11.23
N THR A 142 2.69 3.38 10.81
CA THR A 142 1.51 4.19 11.17
C THR A 142 1.11 4.05 12.63
N ALA A 143 1.45 2.93 13.27
CA ALA A 143 1.16 2.65 14.68
C ALA A 143 1.69 3.73 15.63
N ASP A 144 2.89 4.27 15.38
CA ASP A 144 3.53 5.26 16.25
C ASP A 144 2.73 6.58 16.37
N LEU A 145 1.98 6.94 15.33
CA LEU A 145 1.25 8.21 15.29
C LEU A 145 -0.14 8.10 15.91
N ILE A 146 -0.75 6.91 15.88
CA ILE A 146 -2.08 6.67 16.46
C ILE A 146 -2.02 6.83 17.98
N GLU A 147 -0.91 6.41 18.60
CA GLU A 147 -0.66 6.51 20.04
C GLU A 147 -0.33 7.94 20.51
N GLY A 148 -0.24 8.91 19.59
CA GLY A 148 -0.07 10.33 19.92
C GLY A 148 1.34 10.73 20.37
N ALA A 149 2.33 9.86 20.17
CA ALA A 149 3.71 10.08 20.64
C ALA A 149 4.48 11.16 19.84
N SER A 150 4.06 11.45 18.60
CA SER A 150 4.69 12.48 17.74
C SER A 150 3.71 13.00 16.67
N THR A 151 4.00 14.17 16.10
CA THR A 151 3.33 14.68 14.89
C THR A 151 4.02 14.22 13.61
N SER A 152 5.26 13.73 13.69
CA SER A 152 5.97 13.16 12.55
C SER A 152 7.00 12.12 12.99
N SER A 153 7.19 11.09 12.18
CA SER A 153 8.24 10.10 12.34
C SER A 153 8.89 9.77 11.00
N VAL A 154 10.12 9.31 11.06
CA VAL A 154 10.86 8.79 9.91
C VAL A 154 11.29 7.38 10.26
N CYS A 155 11.08 6.45 9.34
CA CYS A 155 11.51 5.08 9.49
C CYS A 155 12.02 4.52 8.16
N TYR A 156 12.60 3.33 8.24
CA TYR A 156 12.85 2.53 7.06
C TYR A 156 11.85 1.40 6.95
N VAL A 157 11.65 1.01 5.72
CA VAL A 157 10.69 0.03 5.27
C VAL A 157 11.45 -0.96 4.42
N PHE A 158 11.19 -2.25 4.56
CA PHE A 158 11.65 -3.19 3.55
C PHE A 158 10.67 -3.29 2.38
N ASP A 159 11.18 -3.06 1.18
CA ASP A 159 10.46 -3.29 -0.07
C ASP A 159 10.87 -4.64 -0.68
N PRO A 160 10.01 -5.68 -0.62
CA PRO A 160 10.34 -6.98 -1.19
C PRO A 160 10.41 -6.95 -2.74
N GLN A 161 9.73 -6.02 -3.41
CA GLN A 161 9.69 -5.97 -4.87
C GLN A 161 10.98 -5.40 -5.47
N THR A 162 11.55 -4.38 -4.83
CA THR A 162 12.80 -3.76 -5.27
C THR A 162 14.03 -4.26 -4.49
N ILE A 163 13.81 -5.06 -3.44
CA ILE A 163 14.83 -5.54 -2.50
C ILE A 163 15.67 -4.36 -2.01
N SER A 164 14.99 -3.40 -1.39
CA SER A 164 15.58 -2.15 -0.92
C SER A 164 14.98 -1.72 0.42
N LEU A 165 15.69 -0.84 1.12
CA LEU A 165 15.16 -0.13 2.29
C LEU A 165 14.68 1.24 1.86
N VAL A 166 13.39 1.48 1.98
CA VAL A 166 12.74 2.73 1.59
C VAL A 166 12.61 3.60 2.82
N LYS A 167 13.09 4.84 2.72
CA LYS A 167 12.88 5.83 3.77
C LYS A 167 11.46 6.38 3.63
N THR A 168 10.66 6.21 4.67
CA THR A 168 9.27 6.65 4.71
C THR A 168 9.10 7.68 5.80
N THR A 169 8.47 8.80 5.46
CA THR A 169 8.10 9.83 6.43
C THR A 169 6.62 9.71 6.71
N ILE A 170 6.24 9.80 7.98
CA ILE A 170 4.84 9.86 8.35
C ILE A 170 4.58 11.15 9.09
N THR A 171 3.44 11.77 8.81
CA THR A 171 3.06 13.04 9.41
C THR A 171 1.58 13.03 9.75
N ARG A 172 1.26 13.37 11.00
CA ARG A 172 -0.11 13.71 11.40
C ARG A 172 -0.44 15.12 10.92
N LYS A 173 -1.52 15.25 10.15
CA LYS A 173 -2.09 16.53 9.73
C LYS A 173 -3.19 16.96 10.70
N PRO A 174 -3.65 18.22 10.65
CA PRO A 174 -4.87 18.62 11.34
C PRO A 174 -6.03 17.68 11.00
N ASP A 175 -6.89 17.44 11.99
CA ASP A 175 -8.08 16.61 11.78
C ASP A 175 -8.98 17.27 10.71
N GLU A 176 -9.59 16.45 9.86
CA GLU A 176 -10.36 16.90 8.69
C GLU A 176 -11.80 16.39 8.79
N SER A 177 -12.76 17.21 8.35
CA SER A 177 -14.15 16.77 8.25
C SER A 177 -14.40 16.17 6.88
N ILE A 178 -14.70 14.87 6.84
CA ILE A 178 -14.90 14.10 5.61
C ILE A 178 -16.32 13.55 5.52
N GLU A 179 -16.80 13.37 4.29
CA GLU A 179 -18.06 12.68 4.01
C GLU A 179 -17.83 11.17 3.93
N THR A 180 -18.72 10.40 4.55
CA THR A 180 -18.75 8.93 4.47
C THR A 180 -20.17 8.47 4.10
N ALA A 181 -20.36 7.18 3.81
CA ALA A 181 -21.70 6.63 3.62
C ALA A 181 -22.61 6.80 4.85
N ALA A 182 -22.04 6.91 6.04
CA ALA A 182 -22.76 7.18 7.29
C ALA A 182 -22.96 8.68 7.59
N GLY A 183 -22.49 9.56 6.70
CA GLY A 183 -22.53 11.01 6.84
C GLY A 183 -21.17 11.63 7.18
N LYS A 184 -21.21 12.89 7.58
CA LYS A 184 -20.01 13.71 7.85
C LYS A 184 -19.38 13.36 9.19
N VAL A 185 -18.08 13.08 9.19
CA VAL A 185 -17.30 12.73 10.40
C VAL A 185 -16.00 13.53 10.47
N THR A 186 -15.49 13.74 11.69
CA THR A 186 -14.15 14.29 11.90
C THR A 186 -13.14 13.14 11.95
N ALA A 187 -12.15 13.17 11.08
CA ALA A 187 -11.12 12.15 10.94
C ALA A 187 -9.75 12.68 11.36
N LYS A 188 -8.97 11.85 12.06
CA LYS A 188 -7.53 12.05 12.21
C LYS A 188 -6.87 11.76 10.87
N VAL A 189 -6.06 12.69 10.37
CA VAL A 189 -5.40 12.55 9.07
C VAL A 189 -3.92 12.20 9.26
N VAL A 190 -3.49 11.12 8.64
CA VAL A 190 -2.10 10.67 8.62
C VAL A 190 -1.62 10.61 7.16
N MET A 191 -0.52 11.31 6.87
CA MET A 191 0.16 11.23 5.58
C MET A 191 1.34 10.27 5.70
N VAL A 192 1.38 9.26 4.85
CA VAL A 192 2.51 8.36 4.66
C VAL A 192 3.20 8.76 3.35
N ASP A 193 4.31 9.46 3.46
CA ASP A 193 5.17 9.83 2.34
C ASP A 193 6.18 8.69 2.10
N ASP A 194 5.67 7.64 1.45
CA ASP A 194 6.47 6.58 0.85
C ASP A 194 6.66 6.93 -0.63
N PRO A 195 7.90 7.09 -1.13
CA PRO A 195 8.16 7.54 -2.49
C PRO A 195 7.63 6.59 -3.57
N ARG A 196 7.24 5.37 -3.20
CA ARG A 196 6.62 4.40 -4.11
C ARG A 196 5.11 4.58 -4.20
N ALA A 197 4.47 4.97 -3.09
CA ALA A 197 3.02 5.09 -2.97
C ALA A 197 2.62 6.04 -1.82
N PRO A 198 2.67 7.36 -2.03
CA PRO A 198 2.22 8.30 -1.01
C PRO A 198 0.75 8.05 -0.69
N THR A 199 0.43 7.94 0.59
CA THR A 199 -0.91 7.53 1.07
C THR A 199 -1.43 8.52 2.10
N LYS A 200 -2.68 8.97 1.94
CA LYS A 200 -3.42 9.76 2.93
C LYS A 200 -4.43 8.87 3.64
N MET A 201 -4.24 8.65 4.93
CA MET A 201 -5.13 7.83 5.75
C MET A 201 -6.05 8.71 6.59
N PHE A 202 -7.31 8.31 6.65
CA PHE A 202 -8.34 8.91 7.48
C PHE A 202 -8.73 7.91 8.55
N LEU A 203 -8.52 8.29 9.81
CA LEU A 203 -8.72 7.41 10.96
C LEU A 203 -9.81 7.98 11.88
N THR A 204 -10.54 7.12 12.57
CA THR A 204 -11.42 7.53 13.66
C THR A 204 -10.61 8.10 14.82
N THR A 205 -11.28 8.70 15.80
CA THR A 205 -10.61 9.14 17.04
C THR A 205 -9.92 8.00 17.79
N LYS A 206 -10.40 6.76 17.63
CA LYS A 206 -9.82 5.54 18.21
C LYS A 206 -8.64 4.97 17.41
N GLY A 207 -8.43 5.46 16.19
CA GLY A 207 -7.38 4.95 15.29
C GLY A 207 -7.90 3.98 14.23
N ASP A 208 -9.20 3.65 14.21
CA ASP A 208 -9.79 2.76 13.21
C ASP A 208 -9.72 3.38 11.82
N LEU A 209 -9.39 2.60 10.80
CA LEU A 209 -9.36 3.10 9.43
C LEU A 209 -10.78 3.44 8.98
N ILE A 210 -10.98 4.67 8.51
CA ILE A 210 -12.20 5.07 7.80
C ILE A 210 -11.99 4.80 6.31
N LYS A 211 -10.91 5.35 5.76
CA LYS A 211 -10.43 5.09 4.39
C LYS A 211 -8.96 5.50 4.24
N ALA A 212 -8.32 5.04 3.18
CA ALA A 212 -7.03 5.53 2.73
C ALA A 212 -7.07 5.85 1.24
N GLU A 213 -6.49 6.98 0.86
CA GLU A 213 -6.32 7.43 -0.51
C GLU A 213 -4.87 7.20 -0.91
N ALA A 214 -4.67 6.43 -1.97
CA ALA A 214 -3.37 6.10 -2.54
C ALA A 214 -3.26 6.68 -3.96
N PRO A 215 -2.09 6.58 -4.63
CA PRO A 215 -1.91 7.18 -5.94
C PRO A 215 -2.91 6.67 -6.98
N PHE A 216 -3.09 7.46 -8.04
CA PHE A 216 -4.01 7.18 -9.15
C PHE A 216 -5.49 7.07 -8.77
N GLY A 217 -5.90 7.69 -7.65
CA GLY A 217 -7.29 7.67 -7.20
C GLY A 217 -7.72 6.33 -6.59
N LEU A 218 -6.75 5.49 -6.22
CA LEU A 218 -7.02 4.26 -5.49
C LEU A 218 -7.52 4.59 -4.08
N GLU A 219 -8.64 4.01 -3.69
CA GLU A 219 -9.18 4.11 -2.35
C GLU A 219 -9.21 2.73 -1.69
N MET A 220 -8.76 2.67 -0.44
CA MET A 220 -8.90 1.51 0.43
C MET A 220 -9.87 1.84 1.55
N ARG A 221 -10.85 0.98 1.80
CA ARG A 221 -11.80 1.16 2.91
C ARG A 221 -12.19 -0.16 3.53
N PRO A 222 -12.52 -0.21 4.83
CA PRO A 222 -13.00 -1.42 5.46
C PRO A 222 -14.27 -1.93 4.79
N VAL A 223 -14.34 -3.23 4.57
CA VAL A 223 -15.49 -3.95 4.01
C VAL A 223 -15.71 -5.24 4.79
N THR A 224 -16.86 -5.87 4.61
CA THR A 224 -17.06 -7.21 5.19
C THR A 224 -16.25 -8.25 4.42
N LYS A 225 -15.95 -9.40 5.05
CA LYS A 225 -15.32 -10.54 4.37
C LYS A 225 -16.09 -11.00 3.13
N ALA A 226 -17.42 -11.06 3.24
CA ALA A 226 -18.29 -11.46 2.12
C ALA A 226 -18.16 -10.46 0.96
N GLU A 227 -18.21 -9.17 1.26
CA GLU A 227 -18.00 -8.11 0.25
C GLU A 227 -16.60 -8.16 -0.33
N ALA A 228 -15.54 -8.36 0.47
CA ALA A 228 -14.16 -8.44 -0.02
C ALA A 228 -13.95 -9.60 -0.99
N LEU A 229 -14.51 -10.78 -0.68
CA LEU A 229 -14.40 -11.98 -1.51
C LEU A 229 -15.36 -11.98 -2.71
N ASP A 230 -16.31 -11.05 -2.75
CA ASP A 230 -17.17 -10.87 -3.90
C ASP A 230 -16.35 -10.38 -5.12
N SER A 231 -16.38 -11.19 -6.17
CA SER A 231 -15.74 -10.93 -7.46
C SER A 231 -16.78 -10.69 -8.56
N THR A 232 -18.05 -10.57 -8.19
CA THR A 232 -19.12 -10.21 -9.11
C THR A 232 -19.07 -8.71 -9.38
N GLY A 233 -18.65 -8.34 -10.57
CA GLY A 233 -18.50 -6.95 -10.98
C GLY A 233 -17.64 -6.84 -12.23
N ASP A 234 -17.94 -5.84 -13.06
CA ASP A 234 -17.08 -5.52 -14.19
C ASP A 234 -15.73 -5.00 -13.66
N LYS A 235 -14.65 -5.58 -14.17
CA LYS A 235 -13.29 -5.14 -13.85
C LYS A 235 -13.02 -3.82 -14.57
N ALA A 236 -12.89 -2.75 -13.80
CA ALA A 236 -12.52 -1.44 -14.34
C ALA A 236 -11.17 -1.50 -15.07
N ASP A 237 -11.08 -0.78 -16.17
CA ASP A 237 -9.79 -0.49 -16.80
C ASP A 237 -9.16 0.70 -16.06
N ILE A 238 -8.02 0.44 -15.43
CA ILE A 238 -7.29 1.43 -14.65
C ILE A 238 -6.87 2.61 -15.55
N ALA A 239 -6.55 2.37 -16.83
CA ALA A 239 -6.19 3.45 -17.74
C ALA A 239 -7.40 4.36 -18.02
N ASP A 240 -8.57 3.78 -18.26
CA ASP A 240 -9.79 4.55 -18.52
C ASP A 240 -10.25 5.27 -17.24
N ALA A 241 -10.26 4.60 -16.10
CA ALA A 241 -10.73 5.13 -14.83
C ALA A 241 -9.79 6.19 -14.21
N SER A 242 -8.51 6.20 -14.60
CA SER A 242 -7.55 7.26 -14.21
C SER A 242 -7.45 8.38 -15.23
N THR A 243 -8.29 8.40 -16.26
CA THR A 243 -8.32 9.47 -17.25
C THR A 243 -8.64 10.79 -16.57
N ILE A 244 -7.77 11.78 -16.75
CA ILE A 244 -8.04 13.15 -16.34
C ILE A 244 -9.03 13.73 -17.36
N PRO A 245 -10.26 14.09 -16.95
CA PRO A 245 -11.18 14.74 -17.86
C PRO A 245 -10.55 16.05 -18.35
N ILE A 246 -10.63 16.30 -19.66
CA ILE A 246 -10.22 17.57 -20.24
C ILE A 246 -11.40 18.53 -20.10
N ASP A 247 -11.17 19.69 -19.49
CA ASP A 247 -12.17 20.76 -19.47
C ASP A 247 -12.22 21.43 -20.85
N GLY A 248 -13.34 21.23 -21.55
CA GLY A 248 -13.63 21.84 -22.85
C GLY A 248 -13.09 21.07 -24.06
N ASP A 249 -13.56 21.46 -25.24
CA ASP A 249 -13.06 20.92 -26.50
C ASP A 249 -11.68 21.53 -26.83
N LEU A 250 -10.74 20.68 -27.21
CA LEU A 250 -9.48 21.12 -27.80
C LEU A 250 -9.76 21.54 -29.24
N GLU A 251 -10.07 22.81 -29.49
CA GLU A 251 -10.20 23.32 -30.86
C GLU A 251 -8.81 23.61 -31.48
N GLY A 252 -8.64 23.27 -32.77
CA GLY A 252 -7.45 23.65 -33.55
C GLY A 252 -6.13 22.95 -33.20
N TRP A 253 -6.14 21.95 -32.30
CA TRP A 253 -4.93 21.24 -31.84
C TRP A 253 -4.15 20.56 -32.97
N GLU A 254 -4.84 20.10 -34.01
CA GLU A 254 -4.25 19.45 -35.19
C GLU A 254 -3.26 20.36 -35.94
N SER A 255 -3.44 21.67 -35.82
CA SER A 255 -2.61 22.70 -36.44
C SER A 255 -1.64 23.38 -35.46
N ALA A 256 -1.74 23.06 -34.17
CA ALA A 256 -0.94 23.69 -33.13
C ALA A 256 0.51 23.21 -33.20
N LYS A 257 1.45 24.15 -33.29
CA LYS A 257 2.89 23.84 -33.21
C LYS A 257 3.33 23.43 -31.80
N ARG A 258 2.53 23.73 -30.79
CA ARG A 258 2.79 23.47 -29.38
C ARG A 258 1.47 23.37 -28.62
N LEU A 259 1.34 22.32 -27.84
CA LEU A 259 0.31 22.19 -26.81
C LEU A 259 0.97 22.45 -25.45
N VAL A 260 0.28 23.19 -24.58
CA VAL A 260 0.71 23.44 -23.20
C VAL A 260 -0.40 22.90 -22.31
N PHE A 261 -0.01 22.01 -21.40
CA PHE A 261 -0.91 21.46 -20.39
C PHE A 261 -0.60 22.14 -19.07
N SER A 262 -1.65 22.62 -18.40
CA SER A 262 -1.61 23.03 -16.99
C SER A 262 -2.52 22.09 -16.21
N PHE A 263 -2.10 21.76 -14.99
CA PHE A 263 -2.89 20.94 -14.07
C PHE A 263 -3.26 21.82 -12.89
N ASP A 264 -4.56 22.08 -12.72
CA ASP A 264 -5.09 22.77 -11.56
C ASP A 264 -5.61 21.71 -10.57
N GLY A 265 -4.90 21.52 -9.47
CA GLY A 265 -5.25 20.56 -8.42
C GLY A 265 -4.25 20.60 -7.27
N PRO A 266 -4.62 20.10 -6.07
CA PRO A 266 -3.67 19.97 -4.97
C PRO A 266 -2.56 19.00 -5.39
N GLN A 267 -1.32 19.50 -5.39
CA GLN A 267 -0.12 18.66 -5.54
C GLN A 267 0.16 17.83 -4.30
#